data_AF-A0A6P8CXV5-F1
#
_entry.id   AF-A0A6P8CXV5-F1
#
_cell.length_a   1.000
_cell.length_b   1.000
_cell.length_c   1.000
_cell.angle_alpha   90.00
_cell.angle_beta   90.00
_cell.angle_gamma   90.00
#
_symmetry.space_group_name_H-M   'P 1'
#
loop_
_entity.id
_entity.type
_entity.pdbx_description
1 polymer ?
#
loop_
_entity_poly.entity_id
_entity_poly.type
_entity_poly.pdbx_seq_one_letter_code
_entity_poly.pdbx_strand_id
1 'polypeptide(L)'
;MAALRSFLSLALFLTSSQLLLLSGYVSPASSDRVLLEDGYTVTTMIDGHKLGVNPHSVLPMYGSSDLIVLDSVGSAFYSVSLPISEDIVIERWSGDGVPGYSDGDMASAQFNRPRSFAVDFKGNVYVADTLNHAIRKITRSGVKTIAGGYSQKTGHADGPGQNASFSSDFELSFIPESCSLLISDHGNQLVRQILLKKEDCGKNNGSPSVMGTVSIWALGLCLSGFLGLAIGIAVRPYIFPQTGRLQQPLFQCDMEPLHNQSGEASTETLLRHQKRSC
;
A
#
# COMPACT_ATOMS: atom_id res chain seq x y z
N MET A 1 45.34 38.58 72.31
CA MET A 1 45.80 39.19 71.03
C MET A 1 46.41 38.17 70.06
N ALA A 2 45.81 36.98 69.87
CA ALA A 2 46.17 36.06 68.77
C ALA A 2 44.94 35.46 68.08
N ALA A 3 43.79 35.38 68.76
CA ALA A 3 42.53 34.92 68.18
C ALA A 3 41.88 35.90 67.19
N LEU A 4 42.23 37.20 67.21
CA LEU A 4 41.58 38.22 66.36
C LEU A 4 42.20 38.34 64.95
N ARG A 5 43.38 37.77 64.71
CA ARG A 5 44.03 37.78 63.38
C ARG A 5 43.61 36.60 62.49
N SER A 6 43.06 35.54 63.07
CA SER A 6 42.60 34.37 62.30
C SER A 6 41.21 34.57 61.67
N PHE A 7 40.35 35.41 62.24
CA PHE A 7 39.03 35.68 61.69
C PHE A 7 39.04 36.66 60.51
N LEU A 8 40.02 37.58 60.45
CA LEU A 8 40.15 38.50 59.30
C LEU A 8 40.66 37.79 58.04
N SER A 9 41.51 36.76 58.18
CA SER A 9 41.98 35.98 57.03
C SER A 9 40.87 35.09 56.47
N LEU A 10 40.05 34.46 57.32
CA LEU A 10 38.99 33.56 56.86
C LEU A 10 37.82 34.34 56.21
N ALA A 11 37.54 35.55 56.68
CA ALA A 11 36.52 36.42 56.09
C ALA A 11 36.91 36.98 54.70
N LEU A 12 38.22 37.17 54.43
CA LEU A 12 38.72 37.61 53.12
C LEU A 12 38.83 36.48 52.08
N PHE A 13 38.97 35.22 52.52
CA PHE A 13 38.95 34.06 51.59
C PHE A 13 37.53 33.62 51.19
N LEU A 14 36.53 33.89 52.02
CA LEU A 14 35.13 33.53 51.72
C LEU A 14 34.43 34.54 50.78
N THR A 15 34.93 35.77 50.63
CA THR A 15 34.36 36.74 49.67
C THR A 15 34.97 36.68 48.27
N SER A 16 36.07 35.95 48.07
CA SER A 16 36.68 35.75 46.73
C SER A 16 36.18 34.49 46.02
N SER A 17 35.60 33.52 46.74
CA SER A 17 35.14 32.25 46.15
C SER A 17 33.66 32.23 45.76
N GLN A 18 32.92 33.32 46.02
CA GLN A 18 31.50 33.44 45.66
C GLN A 18 31.24 34.53 44.60
N LEU A 19 32.29 35.12 44.03
CA LEU A 19 32.21 36.03 42.88
C LEU A 19 32.59 35.35 41.56
N LEU A 20 32.29 34.05 41.43
CA LEU A 20 32.37 33.29 40.19
C LEU A 20 31.12 32.41 39.96
N LEU A 21 29.97 32.85 40.49
CA LEU A 21 28.67 32.18 40.32
C LEU A 21 27.61 33.10 39.66
N LEU A 22 28.03 34.15 38.96
CA LEU A 22 27.13 35.00 38.16
C LEU A 22 27.75 35.48 36.83
N SER A 23 28.69 34.73 36.26
CA SER A 23 29.02 34.90 34.83
C SER A 23 28.07 34.04 34.01
N GLY A 24 26.92 34.62 33.67
CA GLY A 24 26.19 34.29 32.46
C GLY A 24 25.39 32.99 32.43
N TYR A 25 24.37 32.85 33.29
CA TYR A 25 23.07 32.37 32.76
C TYR A 25 22.43 33.52 31.98
N VAL A 26 23.11 33.99 30.94
CA VAL A 26 22.42 34.58 29.81
C VAL A 26 22.10 33.36 28.96
N SER A 27 20.93 32.77 29.18
CA SER A 27 20.30 32.03 28.09
C SER A 27 20.25 33.03 26.94
N PRO A 28 20.99 32.84 25.83
CA PRO A 28 20.77 33.70 24.69
C PRO A 28 19.31 33.49 24.34
N ALA A 29 18.53 34.56 24.47
CA ALA A 29 17.16 34.64 24.06
C ALA A 29 17.04 33.94 22.70
N SER A 30 16.26 32.85 22.68
CA SER A 30 15.76 32.11 21.51
C SER A 30 16.24 32.71 20.18
N SER A 31 17.52 32.50 19.87
CA SER A 31 17.99 32.72 18.53
C SER A 31 17.43 31.53 17.78
N ASP A 32 16.57 31.83 16.83
CA ASP A 32 16.06 30.94 15.79
C ASP A 32 17.24 30.27 15.07
N ARG A 33 17.91 29.34 15.76
CA ARG A 33 19.11 28.64 15.29
C ARG A 33 18.64 27.28 14.84
N VAL A 34 18.67 27.10 13.53
CA VAL A 34 18.57 25.78 12.92
C VAL A 34 19.65 24.88 13.55
N LEU A 35 19.21 23.81 14.21
CA LEU A 35 20.10 22.77 14.72
C LEU A 35 20.33 21.77 13.58
N LEU A 36 21.52 21.82 12.97
CA LEU A 36 21.91 20.88 11.93
C LEU A 36 22.47 19.60 12.57
N GLU A 37 22.02 18.45 12.08
CA GLU A 37 22.59 17.15 12.43
C GLU A 37 23.87 16.91 11.60
N ASP A 38 24.96 16.48 12.25
CA ASP A 38 26.23 16.16 11.59
C ASP A 38 26.18 14.80 10.88
N GLY A 39 27.00 14.61 9.84
CA GLY A 39 27.16 13.32 9.14
C GLY A 39 26.50 13.23 7.76
N TYR A 40 25.77 14.26 7.33
CA TYR A 40 25.23 14.35 5.97
C TYR A 40 26.18 15.12 5.03
N THR A 41 26.47 14.54 3.87
CA THR A 41 27.25 15.20 2.80
C THR A 41 26.41 15.28 1.53
N VAL A 42 26.41 16.44 0.88
CA VAL A 42 25.74 16.64 -0.42
C VAL A 42 26.81 16.68 -1.51
N THR A 43 26.68 15.79 -2.50
CA THR A 43 27.55 15.75 -3.68
C THR A 43 26.72 15.87 -4.95
N THR A 44 27.17 16.68 -5.91
CA THR A 44 26.51 16.79 -7.21
C THR A 44 26.76 15.55 -8.04
N MET A 45 25.69 14.80 -8.34
CA MET A 45 25.75 13.63 -9.21
C MET A 45 25.47 13.96 -10.67
N ILE A 46 24.59 14.91 -10.97
CA ILE A 46 24.23 15.31 -12.34
C ILE A 46 24.28 16.83 -12.43
N ASP A 47 25.00 17.35 -13.43
CA ASP A 47 25.08 18.78 -13.72
C ASP A 47 24.24 19.10 -14.96
N GLY A 48 22.99 19.50 -14.74
CA GLY A 48 22.03 19.80 -15.80
C GLY A 48 22.48 20.91 -16.75
N HIS A 49 23.27 21.89 -16.28
CA HIS A 49 23.78 22.97 -17.14
C HIS A 49 24.75 22.45 -18.20
N LYS A 50 25.57 21.45 -17.86
CA LYS A 50 26.48 20.81 -18.83
C LYS A 50 25.75 19.95 -19.84
N LEU A 51 24.64 19.33 -19.42
CA LEU A 51 23.87 18.39 -20.23
C LEU A 51 22.74 19.05 -21.01
N GLY A 52 22.44 20.33 -20.77
CA GLY A 52 21.30 21.02 -21.36
C GLY A 52 19.95 20.49 -20.88
N VAL A 53 19.91 19.92 -19.67
CA VAL A 53 18.71 19.38 -19.03
C VAL A 53 18.44 20.21 -17.78
N ASN A 54 17.17 20.52 -17.49
CA ASN A 54 16.77 21.22 -16.28
C ASN A 54 16.01 20.28 -15.33
N PRO A 55 16.69 19.55 -14.43
CA PRO A 55 16.06 18.59 -13.54
C PRO A 55 15.05 19.28 -12.61
N HIS A 56 13.82 18.77 -12.59
CA HIS A 56 12.73 19.25 -11.74
C HIS A 56 12.39 18.25 -10.63
N SER A 57 12.26 16.97 -10.97
CA SER A 57 12.04 15.89 -10.01
C SER A 57 12.73 14.61 -10.47
N VAL A 58 13.03 13.72 -9.52
CA VAL A 58 13.74 12.47 -9.76
C VAL A 58 13.10 11.35 -8.95
N LEU A 59 12.88 10.19 -9.58
CA LEU A 59 12.42 8.97 -8.91
C LEU A 59 13.12 7.74 -9.49
N PRO A 60 13.35 6.69 -8.67
CA PRO A 60 13.86 5.43 -9.17
C PRO A 60 12.81 4.70 -10.01
N MET A 61 13.26 4.00 -11.05
CA MET A 61 12.40 3.11 -11.81
C MET A 61 12.24 1.78 -11.07
N TYR A 62 11.00 1.36 -10.83
CA TYR A 62 10.76 0.13 -10.08
C TYR A 62 11.32 -1.10 -10.81
N GLY A 63 12.10 -1.92 -10.11
CA GLY A 63 12.70 -3.13 -10.65
C GLY A 63 13.87 -2.90 -11.62
N SER A 64 14.34 -1.66 -11.75
CA SER A 64 15.57 -1.30 -12.46
C SER A 64 16.57 -0.61 -11.51
N SER A 65 17.83 -0.50 -11.95
CA SER A 65 18.84 0.39 -11.37
C SER A 65 18.83 1.78 -12.02
N ASP A 66 17.82 2.10 -12.82
CA ASP A 66 17.71 3.40 -13.48
C ASP A 66 16.96 4.43 -12.64
N LEU A 67 17.37 5.68 -12.76
CA LEU A 67 16.64 6.86 -12.30
C LEU A 67 15.90 7.50 -13.46
N ILE A 68 14.71 8.02 -13.20
CA ILE A 68 13.96 8.88 -14.12
C ILE A 68 14.07 10.30 -13.61
N VAL A 69 14.51 11.21 -14.47
CA VAL A 69 14.63 12.65 -14.21
C VAL A 69 13.60 13.37 -15.09
N LEU A 70 12.74 14.17 -14.47
CA LEU A 70 11.80 15.02 -15.16
C LEU A 70 12.43 16.38 -15.45
N ASP A 71 12.45 16.81 -16.70
CA ASP A 71 12.65 18.20 -17.09
C ASP A 71 11.30 18.85 -17.38
N SER A 72 10.80 19.59 -16.40
CA SER A 72 9.49 20.26 -16.50
C SER A 72 9.49 21.32 -17.59
N VAL A 73 10.57 22.09 -17.74
CA VAL A 73 10.63 23.19 -18.71
C VAL A 73 10.79 22.66 -20.13
N GLY A 74 11.61 21.62 -20.29
CA GLY A 74 11.83 20.92 -21.54
C GLY A 74 10.72 19.93 -21.90
N SER A 75 9.66 19.78 -21.09
CA SER A 75 8.55 18.83 -21.35
C SER A 75 9.01 17.40 -21.66
N ALA A 76 10.08 16.95 -21.00
CA ALA A 76 10.72 15.67 -21.30
C ALA A 76 11.15 14.92 -20.04
N PHE A 77 11.24 13.60 -20.15
CA PHE A 77 11.75 12.68 -19.14
C PHE A 77 13.05 12.07 -19.64
N TYR A 78 14.01 11.93 -18.75
CA TYR A 78 15.31 11.34 -19.02
C TYR A 78 15.54 10.14 -18.12
N SER A 79 16.22 9.12 -18.63
CA SER A 79 16.68 7.97 -17.86
C SER A 79 18.19 8.05 -17.63
N VAL A 80 18.62 7.67 -16.44
CA VAL A 80 20.03 7.62 -16.04
C VAL A 80 20.30 6.29 -15.34
N SER A 81 21.24 5.50 -15.84
CA SER A 81 21.58 4.21 -15.24
C SER A 81 22.56 4.37 -14.08
N LEU A 82 22.31 3.63 -12.98
CA LEU A 82 23.22 3.53 -11.84
C LEU A 82 24.05 2.24 -11.91
N PRO A 83 25.29 2.21 -11.35
CA PRO A 83 25.97 3.30 -10.64
C PRO A 83 26.44 4.39 -11.60
N ILE A 84 26.41 5.64 -11.13
CA ILE A 84 26.93 6.80 -11.86
C ILE A 84 28.45 6.67 -11.92
N SER A 85 28.98 6.26 -13.09
CA SER A 85 30.41 6.31 -13.41
C SER A 85 30.81 7.72 -13.84
N GLU A 86 32.10 7.94 -14.13
CA GLU A 86 32.60 9.25 -14.60
C GLU A 86 31.94 9.70 -15.91
N ASP A 87 31.44 8.76 -16.72
CA ASP A 87 30.72 9.00 -17.97
C ASP A 87 29.21 8.76 -17.78
N ILE A 88 28.51 9.78 -17.27
CA ILE A 88 27.04 9.73 -17.13
C ILE A 88 26.41 9.79 -18.51
N VAL A 89 25.73 8.70 -18.89
CA VAL A 89 24.85 8.68 -20.05
C VAL A 89 23.44 9.04 -19.59
N ILE A 90 22.98 10.23 -19.95
CA ILE A 90 21.60 10.66 -19.80
C ILE A 90 20.88 10.52 -21.15
N GLU A 91 19.82 9.72 -21.18
CA GLU A 91 19.06 9.48 -22.42
C GLU A 91 17.65 10.04 -22.28
N ARG A 92 17.15 10.68 -23.33
CA ARG A 92 15.75 11.11 -23.36
C ARG A 92 14.86 9.87 -23.45
N TRP A 93 14.06 9.65 -22.42
CA TRP A 93 13.24 8.46 -22.24
C TRP A 93 11.81 8.65 -22.77
N SER A 94 11.23 9.83 -22.56
CA SER A 94 9.86 10.14 -23.02
C SER A 94 9.67 11.65 -23.20
N GLY A 95 8.77 12.05 -24.11
CA GLY A 95 8.58 13.45 -24.49
C GLY A 95 9.51 13.86 -25.63
N ASP A 96 9.02 14.57 -26.63
CA ASP A 96 9.83 15.03 -27.78
C ASP A 96 10.66 16.29 -27.49
N GLY A 97 10.45 16.93 -26.34
CA GLY A 97 11.11 18.17 -25.95
C GLY A 97 10.33 19.44 -26.33
N VAL A 98 9.13 19.31 -26.88
CA VAL A 98 8.28 20.42 -27.34
C VAL A 98 7.01 20.48 -26.48
N PRO A 99 6.69 21.64 -25.86
CA PRO A 99 5.44 21.81 -25.16
C PRO A 99 4.22 21.56 -26.06
N GLY A 100 3.39 20.60 -25.68
CA GLY A 100 2.21 20.23 -26.45
C GLY A 100 1.36 19.17 -25.75
N TYR A 101 0.30 18.71 -26.42
CA TYR A 101 -0.61 17.70 -25.90
C TYR A 101 -0.88 16.63 -26.96
N SER A 102 -0.08 15.58 -26.94
CA SER A 102 -0.20 14.46 -27.87
C SER A 102 0.15 13.16 -27.16
N ASP A 103 -0.76 12.18 -27.24
CA ASP A 103 -0.51 10.78 -26.88
C ASP A 103 0.21 10.06 -28.05
N GLY A 104 0.82 8.91 -27.78
CA GLY A 104 1.55 8.16 -28.81
C GLY A 104 2.74 7.39 -28.27
N ASP A 105 3.72 7.13 -29.13
CA ASP A 105 4.98 6.48 -28.71
C ASP A 105 5.72 7.36 -27.69
N MET A 106 6.53 6.75 -26.82
CA MET A 106 7.23 7.48 -25.75
C MET A 106 8.07 8.65 -26.28
N ALA A 107 8.76 8.45 -27.42
CA ALA A 107 9.64 9.46 -28.01
C ALA A 107 8.90 10.61 -28.73
N SER A 108 7.65 10.42 -29.15
CA SER A 108 6.87 11.41 -29.92
C SER A 108 5.69 12.00 -29.15
N ALA A 109 5.38 11.46 -27.98
CA ALA A 109 4.40 12.04 -27.08
C ALA A 109 4.82 13.47 -26.67
N GLN A 110 3.83 14.32 -26.46
CA GLN A 110 4.04 15.70 -26.02
C GLN A 110 3.40 15.95 -24.67
N PHE A 111 4.15 16.65 -23.82
CA PHE A 111 3.75 17.13 -22.50
C PHE A 111 3.86 18.65 -22.46
N ASN A 112 3.22 19.29 -21.49
CA ASN A 112 3.29 20.73 -21.30
C ASN A 112 3.48 21.07 -19.82
N ARG A 113 4.74 21.39 -19.48
CA ARG A 113 5.18 21.65 -18.11
C ARG A 113 4.71 20.61 -17.09
N PRO A 114 5.04 19.32 -17.30
CA PRO A 114 4.78 18.31 -16.29
C PRO A 114 5.51 18.68 -14.98
N ARG A 115 4.86 18.52 -13.81
CA ARG A 115 5.44 18.90 -12.52
C ARG A 115 5.76 17.73 -11.61
N SER A 116 4.90 16.73 -11.59
CA SER A 116 5.04 15.57 -10.73
C SER A 116 4.90 14.31 -11.55
N PHE A 117 5.54 13.25 -11.09
CA PHE A 117 5.25 11.92 -11.58
C PHE A 117 5.34 10.89 -10.45
N ALA A 118 4.74 9.73 -10.67
CA ALA A 118 4.78 8.60 -9.75
C ALA A 118 5.04 7.31 -10.54
N VAL A 119 5.71 6.34 -9.92
CA VAL A 119 6.12 5.08 -10.55
C VAL A 119 5.43 3.92 -9.84
N ASP A 120 4.77 3.04 -10.58
CA ASP A 120 4.16 1.82 -10.02
C ASP A 120 5.11 0.62 -10.00
N PHE A 121 4.65 -0.51 -9.41
CA PHE A 121 5.43 -1.75 -9.33
C PHE A 121 5.65 -2.48 -10.66
N LYS A 122 5.09 -1.98 -11.75
CA LYS A 122 5.35 -2.49 -13.10
C LYS A 122 6.26 -1.56 -13.90
N GLY A 123 6.68 -0.45 -13.30
CA GLY A 123 7.46 0.59 -13.96
C GLY A 123 6.63 1.43 -14.92
N ASN A 124 5.29 1.46 -14.80
CA ASN A 124 4.52 2.50 -15.47
C ASN A 124 4.72 3.82 -14.72
N VAL A 125 4.74 4.92 -15.47
CA VAL A 125 4.93 6.26 -14.92
C VAL A 125 3.67 7.07 -15.12
N TYR A 126 3.13 7.61 -14.05
CA TYR A 126 1.96 8.49 -14.06
C TYR A 126 2.43 9.92 -13.91
N VAL A 127 1.98 10.82 -14.77
CA VAL A 127 2.51 12.17 -14.92
C VAL A 127 1.40 13.19 -14.68
N ALA A 128 1.66 14.18 -13.82
CA ALA A 128 0.88 15.41 -13.74
C ALA A 128 1.35 16.37 -14.82
N ASP A 129 0.61 16.39 -15.94
CA ASP A 129 0.86 17.22 -17.10
C ASP A 129 0.06 18.53 -16.97
N THR A 130 0.57 19.43 -16.15
CA THR A 130 -0.27 20.42 -15.44
C THR A 130 -0.82 21.52 -16.34
N LEU A 131 -0.09 21.94 -17.37
CA LEU A 131 -0.62 22.91 -18.35
C LEU A 131 -1.49 22.28 -19.43
N ASN A 132 -1.55 20.95 -19.49
CA ASN A 132 -2.58 20.23 -20.23
C ASN A 132 -3.75 19.80 -19.34
N HIS A 133 -3.71 20.11 -18.03
CA HIS A 133 -4.73 19.77 -17.06
C HIS A 133 -5.08 18.27 -17.06
N ALA A 134 -4.06 17.44 -17.26
CA ALA A 134 -4.21 16.02 -17.56
C ALA A 134 -3.28 15.16 -16.70
N ILE A 135 -3.75 13.96 -16.40
CA ILE A 135 -2.94 12.89 -15.83
C ILE A 135 -2.64 11.90 -16.96
N ARG A 136 -1.36 11.77 -17.27
CA ARG A 136 -0.86 10.92 -18.36
C ARG A 136 -0.22 9.67 -17.77
N LYS A 137 -0.19 8.58 -18.53
CA LYS A 137 0.46 7.32 -18.16
C LYS A 137 1.42 6.91 -19.26
N ILE A 138 2.69 6.79 -18.90
CA ILE A 138 3.77 6.26 -19.73
C ILE A 138 3.91 4.77 -19.43
N THR A 139 3.90 3.97 -20.48
CA THR A 139 4.13 2.52 -20.44
C THR A 139 5.09 2.14 -21.57
N ARG A 140 5.56 0.89 -21.60
CA ARG A 140 6.30 0.38 -22.78
C ARG A 140 5.51 0.43 -24.09
N SER A 141 4.18 0.52 -24.02
CA SER A 141 3.31 0.66 -25.19
C SER A 141 3.09 2.13 -25.63
N GLY A 142 3.74 3.08 -24.97
CA GLY A 142 3.58 4.51 -25.22
C GLY A 142 2.87 5.25 -24.09
N VAL A 143 2.52 6.51 -24.39
CA VAL A 143 1.87 7.48 -23.51
C VAL A 143 0.39 7.54 -23.81
N LYS A 144 -0.44 7.52 -22.77
CA LYS A 144 -1.89 7.67 -22.85
C LYS A 144 -2.41 8.62 -21.78
N THR A 145 -3.44 9.38 -22.10
CA THR A 145 -4.20 10.15 -21.11
C THR A 145 -5.16 9.24 -20.34
N ILE A 146 -5.14 9.32 -19.00
CA ILE A 146 -6.01 8.50 -18.14
C ILE A 146 -7.08 9.31 -17.42
N ALA A 147 -6.86 10.61 -17.19
CA ALA A 147 -7.85 11.53 -16.65
C ALA A 147 -7.53 12.98 -17.04
N GLY A 148 -8.55 13.83 -17.18
CA GLY A 148 -8.36 15.24 -17.51
C GLY A 148 -7.99 15.52 -18.97
N GLY A 149 -7.70 16.78 -19.29
CA GLY A 149 -7.24 17.23 -20.62
C GLY A 149 -8.29 17.28 -21.73
N TYR A 150 -9.41 16.56 -21.64
CA TYR A 150 -10.42 16.51 -22.72
C TYR A 150 -11.13 17.84 -22.98
N SER A 151 -11.43 18.60 -21.92
CA SER A 151 -12.08 19.91 -22.04
C SER A 151 -11.11 21.03 -22.39
N GLN A 152 -9.79 20.79 -22.35
CA GLN A 152 -8.72 21.80 -22.46
C GLN A 152 -8.93 23.00 -21.53
N LYS A 153 -9.57 22.78 -20.38
CA LYS A 153 -9.89 23.80 -19.39
C LYS A 153 -9.60 23.26 -18.00
N THR A 154 -9.15 24.16 -17.14
CA THR A 154 -9.05 23.89 -15.71
C THR A 154 -10.43 23.65 -15.10
N GLY A 155 -10.49 22.83 -14.06
CA GLY A 155 -11.70 22.59 -13.29
C GLY A 155 -11.45 21.65 -12.12
N HIS A 156 -12.51 21.25 -11.42
CA HIS A 156 -12.46 20.33 -10.27
C HIS A 156 -13.55 19.26 -10.35
N ALA A 157 -14.15 19.07 -11.53
CA ALA A 157 -15.21 18.08 -11.69
C ALA A 157 -14.65 16.67 -11.45
N ASP A 158 -15.37 15.89 -10.66
CA ASP A 158 -15.16 14.45 -10.49
C ASP A 158 -15.91 13.65 -11.55
N GLY A 159 -15.63 12.34 -11.60
CA GLY A 159 -16.31 11.38 -12.46
C GLY A 159 -15.34 10.45 -13.17
N PRO A 160 -15.80 9.75 -14.23
CA PRO A 160 -14.90 9.00 -15.11
C PRO A 160 -13.75 9.89 -15.60
N GLY A 161 -12.58 9.31 -15.86
CA GLY A 161 -11.38 10.09 -16.21
C GLY A 161 -11.57 11.09 -17.36
N GLN A 162 -12.45 10.78 -18.33
CA GLN A 162 -12.79 11.68 -19.44
C GLN A 162 -13.58 12.93 -19.04
N ASN A 163 -14.32 12.84 -17.94
CA ASN A 163 -15.19 13.92 -17.43
C ASN A 163 -14.52 14.67 -16.28
N ALA A 164 -13.50 14.07 -15.66
CA ALA A 164 -12.74 14.71 -14.60
C ALA A 164 -11.97 15.93 -15.15
N SER A 165 -11.85 16.99 -14.35
CA SER A 165 -11.01 18.17 -14.66
C SER A 165 -10.15 18.53 -13.46
N PHE A 166 -8.96 19.10 -13.71
CA PHE A 166 -7.97 19.45 -12.70
C PHE A 166 -7.55 20.91 -12.83
N SER A 167 -6.91 21.48 -11.81
CA SER A 167 -6.30 22.80 -11.93
C SER A 167 -5.00 22.74 -12.75
N SER A 168 -4.29 23.86 -12.86
CA SER A 168 -2.94 23.93 -13.43
C SER A 168 -1.83 23.70 -12.39
N ASP A 169 -2.18 23.37 -11.15
CA ASP A 169 -1.24 23.12 -10.06
C ASP A 169 -1.67 21.92 -9.24
N PHE A 170 -1.15 20.75 -9.62
CA PHE A 170 -1.42 19.50 -8.93
C PHE A 170 -0.21 18.56 -9.03
N GLU A 171 -0.11 17.64 -8.07
CA GLU A 171 0.93 16.63 -7.96
C GLU A 171 0.33 15.23 -7.76
N LEU A 172 1.15 14.19 -7.92
CA LEU A 172 0.72 12.78 -7.84
C LEU A 172 1.53 12.02 -6.80
N SER A 173 0.87 11.09 -6.11
CA SER A 173 1.51 10.10 -5.26
C SER A 173 0.89 8.73 -5.49
N PHE A 174 1.71 7.72 -5.77
CA PHE A 174 1.24 6.34 -5.91
C PHE A 174 1.19 5.66 -4.54
N ILE A 175 0.02 5.12 -4.20
CA ILE A 175 -0.19 4.29 -3.01
C ILE A 175 -0.31 2.83 -3.45
N PRO A 176 0.72 2.00 -3.19
CA PRO A 176 0.71 0.63 -3.65
C PRO A 176 -0.32 -0.26 -2.95
N GLU A 177 -0.52 -0.06 -1.64
CA GLU A 177 -1.43 -0.88 -0.82
C GLU A 177 -2.89 -0.80 -1.28
N SER A 178 -3.33 0.37 -1.72
CA SER A 178 -4.70 0.61 -2.22
C SER A 178 -4.79 0.60 -3.75
N CYS A 179 -3.68 0.36 -4.47
CA CYS A 179 -3.64 0.41 -5.94
C CYS A 179 -4.25 1.72 -6.48
N SER A 180 -3.78 2.86 -5.98
CA SER A 180 -4.37 4.15 -6.32
C SER A 180 -3.33 5.26 -6.48
N LEU A 181 -3.64 6.23 -7.33
CA LEU A 181 -2.96 7.51 -7.33
C LEU A 181 -3.75 8.48 -6.46
N LEU A 182 -3.07 9.10 -5.50
CA LEU A 182 -3.55 10.32 -4.89
C LEU A 182 -3.07 11.52 -5.70
N ILE A 183 -3.94 12.51 -5.77
CA ILE A 183 -3.70 13.78 -6.45
C ILE A 183 -3.88 14.85 -5.40
N SER A 184 -2.81 15.59 -5.10
CA SER A 184 -2.93 16.84 -4.36
C SER A 184 -3.14 17.95 -5.38
N ASP A 185 -4.39 18.37 -5.54
CA ASP A 185 -4.80 19.41 -6.49
C ASP A 185 -4.79 20.76 -5.78
N HIS A 186 -3.60 21.35 -5.65
CA HIS A 186 -3.35 22.58 -4.91
C HIS A 186 -4.22 23.74 -5.42
N GLY A 187 -4.32 23.89 -6.73
CA GLY A 187 -5.11 24.97 -7.35
C GLY A 187 -6.60 24.89 -7.05
N ASN A 188 -7.11 23.69 -6.72
CA ASN A 188 -8.49 23.49 -6.30
C ASN A 188 -8.66 23.22 -4.80
N GLN A 189 -7.57 23.13 -4.02
CA GLN A 189 -7.56 22.81 -2.59
C GLN A 189 -8.20 21.44 -2.27
N LEU A 190 -7.97 20.44 -3.14
CA LEU A 190 -8.55 19.11 -3.01
C LEU A 190 -7.46 18.05 -2.94
N VAL A 191 -7.72 17.00 -2.15
CA VAL A 191 -7.03 15.71 -2.29
C VAL A 191 -7.99 14.76 -2.99
N ARG A 192 -7.55 14.20 -4.11
CA ARG A 192 -8.37 13.38 -5.00
C ARG A 192 -7.72 12.02 -5.19
N GLN A 193 -8.49 11.05 -5.62
CA GLN A 193 -8.02 9.68 -5.81
C GLN A 193 -8.44 9.15 -7.18
N ILE A 194 -7.51 8.48 -7.86
CA ILE A 194 -7.81 7.61 -8.99
C ILE A 194 -7.49 6.18 -8.57
N LEU A 195 -8.52 5.33 -8.55
CA LEU A 195 -8.33 3.89 -8.43
C LEU A 195 -7.71 3.38 -9.74
N LEU A 196 -6.53 2.81 -9.65
CA LEU A 196 -5.84 2.26 -10.81
C LEU A 196 -6.43 0.91 -11.19
N LYS A 197 -6.14 0.49 -12.42
CA LYS A 197 -6.58 -0.82 -12.89
C LYS A 197 -5.76 -1.91 -12.19
N LYS A 198 -6.38 -3.06 -11.91
CA LYS A 198 -5.73 -4.17 -11.18
C LYS A 198 -4.45 -4.63 -11.87
N GLU A 199 -4.42 -4.62 -13.20
CA GLU A 199 -3.25 -5.01 -13.98
C GLU A 199 -2.05 -4.08 -13.80
N ASP A 200 -2.24 -2.85 -13.32
CA ASP A 200 -1.15 -1.88 -13.08
C ASP A 200 -0.46 -2.10 -11.73
N CYS A 201 -1.16 -2.72 -10.78
CA CYS A 201 -0.70 -2.87 -9.40
C CYS A 201 -0.18 -4.27 -9.06
N GLY A 202 -0.27 -5.22 -9.99
CA GLY A 202 0.31 -6.54 -9.80
C GLY A 202 1.84 -6.43 -9.69
N LYS A 203 2.40 -6.83 -8.54
CA LYS A 203 3.83 -7.15 -8.47
C LYS A 203 4.08 -8.27 -9.48
N ASN A 204 5.14 -8.18 -10.29
CA ASN A 204 5.64 -9.31 -11.06
C ASN A 204 6.10 -10.40 -10.08
N ASN A 205 5.15 -11.13 -9.51
CA ASN A 205 5.45 -12.29 -8.71
C ASN A 205 5.86 -13.37 -9.70
N GLY A 206 7.17 -13.52 -9.91
CA GLY A 206 7.75 -14.84 -10.12
C GLY A 206 7.51 -15.68 -8.86
N SER A 207 6.25 -16.05 -8.62
CA SER A 207 5.76 -17.09 -7.71
C SER A 207 4.23 -16.95 -7.64
N PRO A 208 3.46 -18.03 -7.86
CA PRO A 208 2.04 -18.00 -7.62
C PRO A 208 1.84 -17.76 -6.12
N SER A 209 1.38 -16.56 -5.77
CA SER A 209 0.95 -16.23 -4.41
C SER A 209 -0.24 -17.11 -4.05
N VAL A 210 0.07 -18.23 -3.38
CA VAL A 210 -0.61 -18.78 -2.20
C VAL A 210 -2.13 -18.59 -2.19
N MET A 211 -2.77 -19.10 -3.24
CA MET A 211 -4.22 -19.34 -3.33
C MET A 211 -4.37 -20.73 -3.98
N GLY A 212 -3.83 -21.72 -3.28
CA GLY A 212 -3.75 -23.10 -3.75
C GLY A 212 -3.17 -24.10 -2.74
N THR A 213 -2.82 -23.67 -1.52
CA THR A 213 -2.26 -24.56 -0.48
C THR A 213 -3.30 -24.97 0.56
N VAL A 214 -4.58 -24.95 0.21
CA VAL A 214 -5.61 -25.73 0.90
C VAL A 214 -6.15 -26.76 -0.09
N SER A 215 -5.36 -27.79 -0.43
CA SER A 215 -5.93 -28.95 -1.16
C SER A 215 -5.10 -30.23 -1.18
N ILE A 216 -3.88 -30.31 -0.64
CA ILE A 216 -3.16 -31.61 -0.62
C ILE A 216 -3.36 -32.34 0.72
N TRP A 217 -3.15 -31.65 1.84
CA TRP A 217 -3.34 -32.25 3.17
C TRP A 217 -4.82 -32.44 3.54
N ALA A 218 -5.70 -31.54 3.11
CA ALA A 218 -7.13 -31.66 3.36
C ALA A 218 -7.76 -32.82 2.57
N LEU A 219 -7.36 -33.03 1.31
CA LEU A 219 -7.78 -34.19 0.52
C LEU A 219 -7.18 -35.49 1.07
N GLY A 220 -5.92 -35.48 1.52
CA GLY A 220 -5.28 -36.64 2.17
C GLY A 220 -5.97 -37.05 3.48
N LEU A 221 -6.32 -36.07 4.33
CA LEU A 221 -7.05 -36.33 5.58
C LEU A 221 -8.46 -36.85 5.30
N CYS A 222 -9.18 -36.26 4.34
CA CYS A 222 -10.49 -36.77 3.93
C CYS A 222 -10.42 -38.19 3.36
N LEU A 223 -9.50 -38.49 2.42
CA LEU A 223 -9.35 -39.83 1.86
C LEU A 223 -8.97 -40.87 2.92
N SER A 224 -8.09 -40.52 3.87
CA SER A 224 -7.71 -41.43 4.96
C SER A 224 -8.89 -41.73 5.90
N GLY A 225 -9.74 -40.74 6.18
CA GLY A 225 -10.95 -40.92 6.98
C GLY A 225 -12.00 -41.80 6.29
N PHE A 226 -12.21 -41.61 4.98
CA PHE A 226 -13.15 -42.45 4.21
C PHE A 226 -12.66 -43.90 4.09
N LEU A 227 -11.35 -44.12 3.90
CA LEU A 227 -10.78 -45.46 3.85
C LEU A 227 -10.88 -46.18 5.21
N GLY A 228 -10.61 -45.47 6.30
CA GLY A 228 -10.74 -46.01 7.66
C GLY A 228 -12.19 -46.40 8.00
N LEU A 229 -13.16 -45.57 7.61
CA LEU A 229 -14.59 -45.87 7.80
C LEU A 229 -15.03 -47.09 6.97
N ALA A 230 -14.59 -47.19 5.72
CA ALA A 230 -14.91 -48.32 4.86
C ALA A 230 -14.34 -49.65 5.39
N ILE A 231 -13.09 -49.65 5.86
CA ILE A 231 -12.47 -50.83 6.49
C ILE A 231 -13.20 -51.20 7.78
N GLY A 232 -13.56 -50.22 8.62
CA GLY A 232 -14.29 -50.45 9.87
C GLY A 232 -15.67 -51.09 9.66
N ILE A 233 -16.39 -50.70 8.60
CA ILE A 233 -17.68 -51.31 8.23
C ILE A 233 -17.46 -52.71 7.65
N ALA A 234 -16.43 -52.93 6.84
CA ALA A 234 -16.11 -54.23 6.23
C ALA A 234 -15.64 -55.30 7.24
N VAL A 235 -14.97 -54.89 8.33
CA VAL A 235 -14.48 -55.80 9.38
C VAL A 235 -15.54 -56.05 10.47
N ARG A 236 -16.59 -55.21 10.56
CA ARG A 236 -17.67 -55.31 11.55
C ARG A 236 -18.38 -56.67 11.64
N PRO A 237 -18.62 -57.43 10.55
CA PRO A 237 -19.24 -58.75 10.63
C PRO A 237 -18.27 -59.88 11.06
N TYR A 238 -16.98 -59.60 11.27
CA TYR A 238 -15.97 -60.62 11.62
C TYR A 238 -15.55 -60.60 13.10
N ILE A 239 -16.08 -59.67 13.90
CA ILE A 239 -15.84 -59.64 15.36
C ILE A 239 -16.96 -60.43 16.05
N PHE A 240 -16.77 -61.75 16.18
CA PHE A 240 -17.64 -62.61 16.97
C PHE A 240 -17.47 -62.31 18.48
N PRO A 241 -18.54 -62.09 19.25
CA PRO A 241 -18.45 -62.11 20.71
C PRO A 241 -18.32 -63.56 21.18
N GLN A 242 -17.31 -63.85 22.02
CA GLN A 242 -17.25 -65.12 22.72
C GLN A 242 -18.51 -65.32 23.59
N THR A 243 -19.07 -66.51 23.46
CA THR A 243 -20.24 -67.02 24.16
C THR A 243 -20.00 -67.15 25.67
N GLY A 244 -20.68 -66.33 26.46
CA GLY A 244 -20.90 -66.52 27.89
C GLY A 244 -22.35 -66.93 28.15
N ARG A 245 -22.54 -68.18 28.57
CA ARG A 245 -23.79 -68.89 28.84
C ARG A 245 -24.48 -68.38 30.12
N LEU A 246 -25.77 -68.07 30.10
CA LEU A 246 -26.84 -68.62 30.98
C LEU A 246 -28.17 -67.84 30.91
N GLN A 247 -29.25 -68.63 30.84
CA GLN A 247 -30.63 -68.39 31.27
C GLN A 247 -31.56 -67.49 30.43
N GLN A 248 -32.55 -68.13 29.78
CA GLN A 248 -33.88 -67.54 29.50
C GLN A 248 -34.65 -67.35 30.83
N PRO A 249 -35.70 -66.51 30.87
CA PRO A 249 -37.03 -67.06 30.60
C PRO A 249 -37.93 -66.20 29.71
N LEU A 250 -38.84 -66.90 29.04
CA LEU A 250 -40.11 -66.43 28.49
C LEU A 250 -40.79 -65.38 29.38
N PHE A 251 -41.43 -64.37 28.77
CA PHE A 251 -42.84 -64.07 29.06
C PHE A 251 -43.47 -63.35 27.87
N GLN A 252 -44.54 -63.97 27.40
CA GLN A 252 -45.51 -63.50 26.43
C GLN A 252 -46.57 -62.66 27.14
N CYS A 253 -47.08 -61.60 26.50
CA CYS A 253 -48.44 -61.12 26.75
C CYS A 253 -49.00 -60.47 25.48
N ASP A 254 -50.23 -60.88 25.20
CA ASP A 254 -51.01 -60.71 23.99
C ASP A 254 -51.63 -59.31 23.83
N MET A 255 -52.22 -59.14 22.64
CA MET A 255 -53.01 -58.00 22.19
C MET A 255 -54.29 -57.77 23.01
N GLU A 256 -54.82 -56.55 22.98
CA GLU A 256 -56.22 -56.35 22.56
C GLU A 256 -56.51 -54.91 22.06
N PRO A 257 -57.51 -54.74 21.16
CA PRO A 257 -57.83 -53.50 20.44
C PRO A 257 -59.12 -52.83 20.98
N LEU A 258 -59.38 -51.56 20.65
CA LEU A 258 -60.70 -50.90 20.61
C LEU A 258 -60.49 -49.42 20.26
N HIS A 259 -61.36 -48.62 19.63
CA HIS A 259 -62.50 -48.79 18.73
C HIS A 259 -62.81 -47.38 18.19
N ASN A 260 -62.92 -47.27 16.87
CA ASN A 260 -63.83 -46.49 16.03
C ASN A 260 -64.45 -45.11 16.44
N GLN A 261 -64.66 -44.31 15.37
CA GLN A 261 -65.57 -43.15 15.18
C GLN A 261 -65.12 -41.82 15.80
N SER A 262 -65.30 -40.65 15.18
CA SER A 262 -65.93 -40.15 13.96
C SER A 262 -65.56 -38.65 13.86
N GLY A 263 -65.77 -38.00 12.72
CA GLY A 263 -65.97 -36.54 12.73
C GLY A 263 -65.05 -35.76 11.80
N GLU A 264 -65.70 -35.15 10.81
CA GLU A 264 -65.18 -34.33 9.73
C GLU A 264 -64.46 -33.03 10.15
N ALA A 265 -63.62 -32.61 9.20
CA ALA A 265 -63.44 -31.25 8.71
C ALA A 265 -62.51 -30.27 9.45
N SER A 266 -61.64 -29.71 8.61
CA SER A 266 -61.22 -28.30 8.54
C SER A 266 -59.81 -27.98 9.07
N THR A 267 -58.98 -27.62 8.08
CA THR A 267 -58.02 -26.51 8.08
C THR A 267 -56.81 -26.56 9.01
N GLU A 268 -55.67 -26.78 8.35
CA GLU A 268 -54.40 -26.06 8.50
C GLU A 268 -53.65 -26.05 9.84
N THR A 269 -52.60 -26.88 9.84
CA THR A 269 -51.21 -26.46 10.07
C THR A 269 -50.82 -26.09 11.51
N LEU A 270 -50.66 -27.15 12.31
CA LEU A 270 -50.02 -27.12 13.62
C LEU A 270 -48.49 -27.05 13.49
N LEU A 271 -47.95 -25.92 13.94
CA LEU A 271 -46.56 -25.73 14.33
C LEU A 271 -46.21 -26.61 15.54
N ARG A 272 -44.96 -27.07 15.52
CA ARG A 272 -44.04 -27.24 16.67
C ARG A 272 -44.14 -28.44 17.62
N HIS A 273 -42.92 -28.89 17.91
CA HIS A 273 -42.39 -29.57 19.08
C HIS A 273 -42.57 -31.09 19.15
N GLN A 274 -41.50 -31.86 18.89
CA GLN A 274 -40.39 -32.17 19.81
C GLN A 274 -40.80 -33.29 20.79
N LYS A 275 -40.14 -34.45 20.66
CA LYS A 275 -39.25 -35.07 21.67
C LYS A 275 -39.42 -36.59 21.78
N ARG A 276 -38.30 -37.29 21.55
CA ARG A 276 -37.83 -38.59 22.11
C ARG A 276 -38.68 -39.83 21.79
N SER A 277 -38.14 -40.78 21.03
CA SER A 277 -37.11 -41.79 21.36
C SER A 277 -37.79 -43.10 21.75
N CYS A 278 -37.71 -44.06 20.83
CA CYS A 278 -37.56 -45.48 21.16
C CYS A 278 -36.13 -45.86 20.79
#